data_AF-A0A9E1IK11-F1
#
_entry.id   AF-A0A9E1IK11-F1
#
_cell.length_a   1.000
_cell.length_b   1.000
_cell.length_c   1.000
_cell.angle_alpha   90.00
_cell.angle_beta   90.00
_cell.angle_gamma   90.00
#
_symmetry.space_group_name_H-M   'P 1'
#
loop_
_entity.id
_entity.type
_entity.pdbx_description
1 polymer ?
#
loop_
_entity_poly.entity_id
_entity_poly.type
_entity_poly.pdbx_seq_one_letter_code
_entity_poly.pdbx_strand_id
1 'polypeptide(L)'
;MRLTEEREFDRPGASTLERLVLYTEEYHSDPAPWFIWLHIYNPHGPYQPTEESAAFVEVAEPTFVDAMIYQDHPAQNRAPEFSVGDILQLIRPDTRRKAKHSILGRKRSGVPSRDPIPGAKRYLGEVRDTDILVQQAFELLELRQRPLVWAIVGDHGESLTEHNEFLSHQHHLFDPNLEVPALLSGQLPCPDEQLSTLGIVNSLLQRADVGVSDIPVLPGHDGHSAPVLGAVLGLEHGKGRRVAKVALYQGDWKLIFSAGDPAQDWFEYYDLAHDPLEAHPLSAEDIPPDVLSSLHAQAETWGDRLRKRRDDKISDETLKALEALGYVE
;
A
#
# COMPACT_ATOMS: atom_id res chain seq x y z
N MET A 1 -0.53 -17.33 -27.41
CA MET A 1 -1.48 -16.84 -26.41
C MET A 1 -1.56 -17.92 -25.33
N ARG A 2 -0.76 -17.78 -24.26
CA ARG A 2 -0.95 -18.59 -23.06
C ARG A 2 -1.61 -17.63 -22.09
N LEU A 3 -2.88 -17.89 -21.78
CA LEU A 3 -3.55 -17.34 -20.61
C LEU A 3 -2.62 -17.64 -19.44
N THR A 4 -2.10 -16.61 -18.79
CA THR A 4 -1.45 -16.77 -17.49
C THR A 4 -2.47 -17.46 -16.59
N GLU A 5 -2.10 -18.60 -16.03
CA GLU A 5 -2.90 -19.22 -14.97
C GLU A 5 -3.09 -18.15 -13.89
N GLU A 6 -4.33 -17.68 -13.70
CA GLU A 6 -4.72 -16.88 -12.53
C GLU A 6 -4.18 -17.62 -11.31
N ARG A 7 -3.34 -16.95 -10.52
CA ARG A 7 -2.90 -17.56 -9.27
C ARG A 7 -4.13 -17.71 -8.39
N GLU A 8 -4.15 -18.74 -7.54
CA GLU A 8 -5.26 -19.02 -6.62
C GLU A 8 -5.62 -17.82 -5.70
N PHE A 9 -4.72 -16.82 -5.61
CA PHE A 9 -4.85 -15.60 -4.82
C PHE A 9 -5.15 -14.33 -5.62
N ASP A 10 -5.06 -14.36 -6.95
CA ASP A 10 -5.51 -13.23 -7.75
C ASP A 10 -7.03 -13.14 -7.53
N ARG A 11 -7.50 -12.03 -6.95
CA ARG A 11 -8.94 -11.76 -6.74
C ARG A 11 -9.36 -10.61 -7.64
N PRO A 12 -9.49 -10.82 -8.96
CA PRO A 12 -9.90 -9.76 -9.87
C PRO A 12 -11.16 -9.07 -9.37
N GLY A 13 -11.20 -7.75 -9.46
CA GLY A 13 -12.32 -6.97 -8.96
C GLY A 13 -13.68 -7.40 -9.53
N ALA A 14 -13.71 -7.88 -10.79
CA ALA A 14 -14.91 -8.43 -11.42
C ALA A 14 -15.48 -9.63 -10.66
N SER A 15 -14.63 -10.57 -10.22
CA SER A 15 -15.08 -11.73 -9.43
C SER A 15 -15.58 -11.32 -8.04
N THR A 16 -15.02 -10.26 -7.45
CA THR A 16 -15.52 -9.68 -6.20
C THR A 16 -16.92 -9.08 -6.41
N LEU A 17 -17.16 -8.40 -7.53
CA LEU A 17 -18.46 -7.83 -7.87
C LEU A 17 -19.53 -8.91 -8.10
N GLU A 18 -19.19 -10.02 -8.77
CA GLU A 18 -20.11 -11.16 -8.92
C GLU A 18 -20.56 -11.71 -7.56
N ARG A 19 -19.66 -11.78 -6.58
CA ARG A 19 -20.00 -12.19 -5.21
C ARG A 19 -20.93 -11.20 -4.52
N LEU A 20 -20.76 -9.89 -4.76
CA LEU A 20 -21.67 -8.88 -4.26
C LEU A 20 -23.09 -9.05 -4.82
N VAL A 21 -23.21 -9.36 -6.12
CA VAL A 21 -24.51 -9.69 -6.75
C VAL A 21 -25.16 -10.87 -6.03
N LEU A 22 -24.43 -11.98 -5.88
CA LEU A 22 -24.95 -13.18 -5.21
C LEU A 22 -25.36 -12.91 -3.76
N TYR A 23 -24.54 -12.18 -3.00
CA TYR A 23 -24.85 -11.81 -1.61
C TYR A 23 -26.13 -10.95 -1.54
N THR A 24 -26.22 -9.91 -2.36
CA THR A 24 -27.38 -9.00 -2.30
C THR A 24 -28.67 -9.64 -2.77
N GLU A 25 -28.61 -10.65 -3.65
CA GLU A 25 -29.76 -11.49 -3.99
C GLU A 25 -30.12 -12.46 -2.87
N GLU A 26 -29.16 -13.20 -2.30
CA GLU A 26 -29.44 -14.18 -1.24
C GLU A 26 -30.09 -13.53 -0.01
N TYR A 27 -29.57 -12.37 0.41
CA TYR A 27 -30.02 -11.69 1.63
C TYR A 27 -31.05 -10.58 1.36
N HIS A 28 -31.58 -10.44 0.15
CA HIS A 28 -32.45 -9.31 -0.24
C HIS A 28 -33.68 -9.14 0.67
N SER A 29 -34.16 -10.24 1.26
CA SER A 29 -35.36 -10.28 2.11
C SER A 29 -35.05 -10.15 3.61
N ASP A 30 -33.77 -10.17 4.00
CA ASP A 30 -33.34 -10.04 5.39
C ASP A 30 -33.47 -8.58 5.86
N PRO A 31 -34.30 -8.32 6.89
CA PRO A 31 -34.43 -6.97 7.45
C PRO A 31 -33.22 -6.55 8.29
N ALA A 32 -32.32 -7.47 8.67
CA ALA A 32 -31.12 -7.14 9.43
C ALA A 32 -30.22 -6.17 8.66
N PRO A 33 -29.51 -5.26 9.34
CA PRO A 33 -28.53 -4.40 8.69
C PRO A 33 -27.41 -5.25 8.08
N TRP A 34 -26.91 -4.82 6.91
CA TRP A 34 -25.80 -5.50 6.24
C TRP A 34 -24.50 -4.80 6.60
N PHE A 35 -23.44 -5.61 6.72
CA PHE A 35 -22.06 -5.13 6.69
C PHE A 35 -21.38 -5.79 5.49
N ILE A 36 -20.94 -4.99 4.54
CA ILE A 36 -20.32 -5.45 3.31
C ILE A 36 -18.90 -4.91 3.29
N TRP A 37 -17.93 -5.83 3.27
CA TRP A 37 -16.54 -5.50 2.99
C TRP A 37 -16.20 -5.98 1.58
N LEU A 38 -16.05 -5.03 0.66
CA LEU A 38 -15.74 -5.28 -0.74
C LEU A 38 -14.25 -5.00 -0.98
N HIS A 39 -13.46 -6.06 -1.10
CA HIS A 39 -12.03 -5.96 -1.40
C HIS A 39 -11.79 -6.10 -2.91
N ILE A 40 -11.48 -4.98 -3.57
CA ILE A 40 -11.08 -4.95 -4.97
C ILE A 40 -9.56 -4.97 -5.03
N TYR A 41 -9.00 -5.98 -5.68
CA TYR A 41 -7.55 -6.20 -5.74
C TYR A 41 -6.83 -5.24 -6.69
N ASN A 42 -7.51 -4.80 -7.75
CA ASN A 42 -7.00 -3.80 -8.67
C ASN A 42 -6.80 -2.46 -7.93
N PRO A 43 -5.74 -1.67 -8.22
CA PRO A 43 -4.80 -1.80 -9.32
C PRO A 43 -3.52 -2.58 -8.97
N HIS A 44 -3.54 -3.57 -8.06
CA HIS A 44 -2.33 -4.34 -7.74
C HIS A 44 -1.74 -5.05 -8.98
N GLY A 45 -0.41 -5.20 -9.01
CA GLY A 45 0.28 -5.90 -10.09
C GLY A 45 -0.14 -7.38 -10.23
N PRO A 46 -0.12 -7.96 -11.44
CA PRO A 46 0.33 -7.36 -12.70
C PRO A 46 -0.72 -6.44 -13.33
N TYR A 47 -0.33 -5.21 -13.72
CA TYR A 47 -1.24 -4.26 -14.37
C TYR A 47 -1.63 -4.71 -15.79
N GLN A 48 -2.87 -5.14 -15.94
CA GLN A 48 -3.51 -5.68 -17.13
C GLN A 48 -4.89 -5.05 -17.36
N PRO A 49 -4.96 -3.72 -17.60
CA PRO A 49 -6.23 -3.06 -17.81
C PRO A 49 -6.95 -3.56 -19.06
N THR A 50 -8.26 -3.35 -19.12
CA THR A 50 -9.07 -3.60 -20.30
C THR A 50 -8.58 -2.77 -21.49
N GLU A 51 -8.83 -3.24 -22.72
CA GLU A 51 -8.45 -2.50 -23.93
C GLU A 51 -9.09 -1.10 -23.97
N GLU A 52 -10.32 -0.97 -23.47
CA GLU A 52 -11.02 0.31 -23.38
C GLU A 52 -10.35 1.28 -22.40
N SER A 53 -10.00 0.81 -21.20
CA SER A 53 -9.33 1.64 -20.20
C SER A 53 -7.91 2.01 -20.61
N ALA A 54 -7.17 1.08 -21.22
CA ALA A 54 -5.86 1.37 -21.79
C ALA A 54 -5.95 2.43 -22.91
N ALA A 55 -6.91 2.30 -23.82
CA ALA A 55 -7.12 3.26 -24.90
C ALA A 55 -7.55 4.64 -24.36
N PHE A 56 -8.37 4.68 -23.30
CA PHE A 56 -8.75 5.92 -22.63
C PHE A 56 -7.53 6.66 -22.10
N VAL A 57 -6.65 5.98 -21.35
CA VAL A 57 -5.45 6.60 -20.77
C VAL A 57 -4.51 7.14 -21.84
N GLU A 58 -4.34 6.42 -22.96
CA GLU A 58 -3.50 6.89 -24.07
C GLU A 58 -4.00 8.21 -24.71
N VAL A 59 -5.31 8.46 -24.64
CA VAL A 59 -5.93 9.68 -25.21
C VAL A 59 -6.06 10.80 -24.18
N ALA A 60 -6.45 10.46 -22.94
CA ALA A 60 -6.80 11.43 -21.91
C ALA A 60 -5.57 11.93 -21.13
N GLU A 61 -4.57 11.09 -20.90
CA GLU A 61 -3.46 11.36 -19.98
C GLU A 61 -2.04 11.34 -20.60
N PRO A 62 -1.82 11.66 -21.90
CA PRO A 62 -0.48 11.56 -22.48
C PRO A 62 0.51 12.53 -21.83
N THR A 63 0.06 13.67 -21.29
CA THR A 63 0.94 14.66 -20.66
C THR A 63 1.07 14.52 -19.15
N PHE A 64 0.10 13.89 -18.48
CA PHE A 64 0.09 13.77 -17.02
C PHE A 64 1.12 12.74 -16.54
N VAL A 65 1.11 11.55 -17.14
CA VAL A 65 2.08 10.48 -16.82
C VAL A 65 3.50 10.92 -17.14
N ASP A 66 3.70 11.55 -18.30
CA ASP A 66 4.99 12.07 -18.70
C ASP A 66 5.46 13.18 -17.74
N ALA A 67 4.57 14.09 -17.32
CA ALA A 67 4.92 15.15 -16.38
C ALA A 67 5.26 14.62 -14.98
N MET A 68 4.53 13.61 -14.50
CA MET A 68 4.74 13.00 -13.18
C MET A 68 6.08 12.23 -13.14
N ILE A 69 6.35 11.43 -14.17
CA ILE A 69 7.58 10.62 -14.27
C ILE A 69 8.83 11.48 -14.49
N TYR A 70 8.72 12.61 -15.19
CA TYR A 70 9.87 13.47 -15.51
C TYR A 70 10.03 14.69 -14.60
N GLN A 71 9.13 14.92 -13.63
CA GLN A 71 9.34 15.90 -12.55
C GLN A 71 10.24 15.39 -11.43
N ASP A 72 10.52 14.08 -11.38
CA ASP A 72 11.56 13.52 -10.51
C ASP A 72 12.92 14.15 -10.82
N HIS A 73 13.39 14.96 -9.89
CA HIS A 73 14.62 15.74 -9.98
C HIS A 73 15.85 14.87 -10.32
N PRO A 74 16.86 15.44 -11.02
CA PRO A 74 18.06 14.72 -11.40
C PRO A 74 18.80 14.22 -10.17
N ALA A 75 18.74 12.91 -9.92
CA ALA A 75 19.68 12.11 -9.13
C ALA A 75 20.59 12.91 -8.19
N GLN A 76 20.03 13.51 -7.13
CA GLN A 76 20.86 14.02 -6.04
C GLN A 76 21.09 12.88 -5.03
N ASN A 77 22.03 12.00 -5.41
CA ASN A 77 22.93 11.21 -4.58
C ASN A 77 22.53 10.95 -3.11
N ARG A 78 22.10 9.70 -2.83
CA ARG A 78 22.79 8.77 -1.89
C ARG A 78 22.13 7.37 -1.76
N ALA A 79 21.38 6.87 -2.75
CA ALA A 79 21.13 5.42 -2.79
C ALA A 79 22.40 4.71 -3.32
N PRO A 80 22.94 3.70 -2.62
CA PRO A 80 24.02 2.89 -3.18
C PRO A 80 23.54 2.23 -4.47
N GLU A 81 24.39 2.26 -5.50
CA GLU A 81 24.14 1.65 -6.80
C GLU A 81 23.64 0.21 -6.63
N PHE A 82 22.35 -0.06 -6.89
CA PHE A 82 21.89 -1.43 -7.04
C PHE A 82 22.59 -2.03 -8.26
N SER A 83 23.42 -3.04 -8.04
CA SER A 83 24.05 -3.75 -9.14
C SER A 83 22.99 -4.61 -9.83
N VAL A 84 23.16 -4.86 -11.13
CA VAL A 84 22.34 -5.83 -11.89
C VAL A 84 22.34 -7.22 -11.20
N GLY A 85 23.36 -7.51 -10.37
CA GLY A 85 23.44 -8.72 -9.55
C GLY A 85 22.41 -8.79 -8.41
N ASP A 86 21.98 -7.64 -7.87
CA ASP A 86 21.07 -7.58 -6.71
C ASP A 86 19.62 -7.81 -7.16
N ILE A 87 19.23 -7.23 -8.30
CA ILE A 87 17.92 -7.45 -8.94
C ILE A 87 17.74 -8.93 -9.37
N LEU A 88 18.82 -9.58 -9.82
CA LEU A 88 18.78 -10.99 -10.23
C LEU A 88 18.65 -11.97 -9.05
N GLN A 89 19.04 -11.56 -7.84
CA GLN A 89 18.88 -12.38 -6.63
C GLN A 89 17.45 -12.35 -6.08
N LEU A 90 16.75 -11.22 -6.23
CA LEU A 90 15.33 -11.07 -5.85
C LEU A 90 14.37 -11.94 -6.69
N ILE A 91 14.72 -12.25 -7.95
CA ILE A 91 13.87 -13.03 -8.87
C ILE A 91 14.05 -14.55 -8.70
N ARG A 92 15.02 -15.04 -7.91
CA ARG A 92 15.24 -16.50 -7.74
C ARG A 92 15.59 -16.89 -6.30
N PRO A 93 14.59 -17.11 -5.43
CA PRO A 93 14.89 -17.60 -4.08
C PRO A 93 15.29 -19.08 -4.03
N ASP A 94 14.79 -19.98 -4.88
CA ASP A 94 15.23 -21.38 -4.80
C ASP A 94 14.89 -22.22 -6.04
N THR A 95 15.92 -22.62 -6.81
CA THR A 95 15.84 -23.80 -7.68
C THR A 95 17.16 -24.55 -7.67
N ARG A 96 17.55 -25.09 -6.52
CA ARG A 96 18.37 -26.32 -6.50
C ARG A 96 17.50 -27.52 -6.89
N ARG A 97 16.98 -27.55 -8.12
CA ARG A 97 16.46 -28.80 -8.71
C ARG A 97 17.12 -29.00 -10.08
N LYS A 98 17.97 -30.02 -10.12
CA LYS A 98 18.70 -30.51 -11.29
C LYS A 98 17.76 -30.63 -12.50
N ALA A 99 18.01 -29.86 -13.55
CA ALA A 99 17.56 -30.18 -14.90
C ALA A 99 18.73 -30.03 -15.86
N LYS A 100 19.28 -31.19 -16.27
CA LYS A 100 20.18 -31.32 -17.41
C LYS A 100 19.35 -31.20 -18.71
N HIS A 101 19.95 -30.58 -19.73
CA HIS A 101 19.49 -30.48 -21.13
C HIS A 101 18.32 -29.51 -21.36
N SER A 102 18.28 -28.64 -22.38
CA SER A 102 19.04 -28.58 -23.63
C SER A 102 19.28 -27.11 -24.04
N ILE A 103 20.48 -26.87 -24.58
CA ILE A 103 20.82 -25.70 -25.37
C ILE A 103 20.12 -25.89 -26.72
N LEU A 104 19.03 -25.17 -26.98
CA LEU A 104 18.62 -24.84 -28.35
C LEU A 104 17.82 -23.54 -28.35
N GLY A 105 18.26 -22.61 -29.20
CA GLY A 105 17.95 -21.19 -29.17
C GLY A 105 16.47 -20.81 -29.07
N ARG A 106 16.17 -19.97 -28.09
CA ARG A 106 15.21 -18.88 -28.27
C ARG A 106 15.94 -17.57 -28.02
N LYS A 107 16.06 -16.75 -29.06
CA LYS A 107 16.42 -15.34 -28.93
C LYS A 107 15.41 -14.71 -27.96
N ARG A 108 15.85 -14.39 -26.74
CA ARG A 108 15.17 -13.40 -25.90
C ARG A 108 15.42 -12.04 -26.56
N SER A 109 14.52 -11.65 -27.45
CA SER A 109 14.41 -10.26 -27.89
C SER A 109 13.90 -9.43 -26.72
N GLY A 110 14.67 -8.41 -26.35
CA GLY A 110 14.27 -7.37 -25.40
C GLY A 110 14.93 -7.52 -24.03
N VAL A 111 15.92 -6.67 -23.77
CA VAL A 111 16.13 -6.14 -22.41
C VAL A 111 14.81 -5.46 -22.03
N PRO A 112 14.21 -5.71 -20.85
CA PRO A 112 13.03 -4.97 -20.42
C PRO A 112 13.33 -3.47 -20.53
N SER A 113 12.47 -2.70 -21.19
CA SER A 113 12.65 -1.26 -21.26
C SER A 113 12.71 -0.72 -19.83
N ARG A 114 13.75 0.06 -19.50
CA ARG A 114 13.86 0.85 -18.26
C ARG A 114 12.87 2.02 -18.21
N ASP A 115 11.99 2.12 -19.19
CA ASP A 115 10.99 3.16 -19.30
C ASP A 115 9.78 2.77 -18.42
N PRO A 116 9.50 3.53 -17.35
CA PRO A 116 8.37 3.26 -16.47
C PRO A 116 7.02 3.69 -17.08
N ILE A 117 7.04 4.55 -18.12
CA ILE A 117 5.82 5.14 -18.71
C ILE A 117 4.81 4.08 -19.13
N PRO A 118 5.18 3.00 -19.87
CA PRO A 118 4.21 1.97 -20.23
C PRO A 118 3.60 1.26 -19.02
N GLY A 119 4.33 1.15 -17.91
CA GLY A 119 3.82 0.53 -16.67
C GLY A 119 2.88 1.46 -15.92
N ALA A 120 3.26 2.72 -15.74
CA ALA A 120 2.42 3.74 -15.12
C ALA A 120 1.10 3.95 -15.90
N LYS A 121 1.15 3.97 -17.24
CA LYS A 121 -0.08 4.02 -18.06
C LYS A 121 -0.98 2.80 -17.84
N ARG A 122 -0.40 1.60 -17.68
CA ARG A 122 -1.20 0.41 -17.35
C ARG A 122 -1.80 0.49 -15.94
N TYR A 123 -1.05 1.01 -14.97
CA TYR A 123 -1.56 1.28 -13.62
C TYR A 123 -2.77 2.23 -13.65
N LEU A 124 -2.69 3.35 -14.38
CA LEU A 124 -3.84 4.25 -14.53
C LEU A 124 -5.02 3.60 -15.23
N GLY A 125 -4.78 2.70 -16.18
CA GLY A 125 -5.85 1.91 -16.80
C GLY A 125 -6.56 1.02 -15.78
N GLU A 126 -5.81 0.39 -14.88
CA GLU A 126 -6.35 -0.46 -13.80
C GLU A 126 -7.14 0.36 -12.78
N VAL A 127 -6.69 1.57 -12.47
CA VAL A 127 -7.45 2.53 -11.64
C VAL A 127 -8.79 2.84 -12.30
N ARG A 128 -8.82 3.05 -13.63
CA ARG A 128 -10.07 3.28 -14.36
C ARG A 128 -10.98 2.05 -14.36
N ASP A 129 -10.44 0.85 -14.56
CA ASP A 129 -11.25 -0.37 -14.45
C ASP A 129 -11.83 -0.54 -13.03
N THR A 130 -11.04 -0.19 -12.01
CA THR A 130 -11.48 -0.17 -10.60
C THR A 130 -12.62 0.83 -10.38
N ASP A 131 -12.51 2.04 -10.93
CA ASP A 131 -13.56 3.06 -10.86
C ASP A 131 -14.89 2.57 -11.47
N ILE A 132 -14.83 1.89 -12.62
CA ILE A 132 -15.99 1.27 -13.27
C ILE A 132 -16.62 0.20 -12.37
N LEU A 133 -15.81 -0.65 -11.74
CA LEU A 133 -16.31 -1.69 -10.82
C LEU A 133 -16.95 -1.07 -9.57
N VAL A 134 -16.38 0.00 -9.03
CA VAL A 134 -16.93 0.75 -7.91
C VAL A 134 -18.28 1.36 -8.29
N GLN A 135 -18.40 1.97 -9.47
CA GLN A 135 -19.68 2.48 -9.99
C GLN A 135 -20.74 1.37 -10.05
N GLN A 136 -20.41 0.22 -10.63
CA GLN A 136 -21.33 -0.91 -10.73
C GLN A 136 -21.77 -1.44 -9.36
N ALA A 137 -20.85 -1.46 -8.38
CA ALA A 137 -21.18 -1.83 -7.00
C ALA A 137 -22.19 -0.85 -6.38
N PHE A 138 -22.02 0.46 -6.59
CA PHE A 138 -22.99 1.46 -6.12
C PHE A 138 -24.35 1.31 -6.80
N GLU A 139 -24.39 1.18 -8.13
CA GLU A 139 -25.64 0.98 -8.87
C GLU A 139 -26.42 -0.25 -8.35
N LEU A 140 -25.71 -1.36 -8.08
CA LEU A 140 -26.31 -2.57 -7.50
C LEU A 140 -26.89 -2.33 -6.10
N LEU A 141 -26.17 -1.61 -5.24
CA LEU A 141 -26.59 -1.33 -3.87
C LEU A 141 -27.77 -0.34 -3.83
N GLU A 142 -27.79 0.65 -4.73
CA GLU A 142 -28.88 1.62 -4.86
C GLU A 142 -30.21 0.96 -5.22
N LEU A 143 -30.19 -0.07 -6.08
CA LEU A 143 -31.39 -0.86 -6.42
C LEU A 143 -32.06 -1.51 -5.20
N ARG A 144 -31.33 -1.71 -4.10
CA ARG A 144 -31.88 -2.28 -2.87
C ARG A 144 -32.67 -1.27 -2.05
N GLN A 145 -32.55 0.03 -2.36
CA GLN A 145 -33.25 1.12 -1.67
C GLN A 145 -33.05 1.10 -0.14
N ARG A 146 -31.85 0.68 0.30
CA ARG A 146 -31.46 0.65 1.71
C ARG A 146 -30.60 1.87 2.02
N PRO A 147 -30.71 2.46 3.23
CA PRO A 147 -29.76 3.47 3.66
C PRO A 147 -28.33 2.91 3.62
N LEU A 148 -27.42 3.62 2.95
CA LEU A 148 -26.03 3.21 2.77
C LEU A 148 -25.08 4.20 3.45
N VAL A 149 -24.20 3.67 4.29
CA VAL A 149 -23.02 4.35 4.83
C VAL A 149 -21.83 3.59 4.29
N TRP A 150 -20.82 4.29 3.78
CA TRP A 150 -19.71 3.64 3.09
C TRP A 150 -18.39 4.40 3.28
N ALA A 151 -17.31 3.66 3.10
CA ALA A 151 -15.94 4.16 3.03
C ALA A 151 -15.22 3.46 1.88
N ILE A 152 -14.48 4.20 1.06
CA ILE A 152 -13.55 3.67 0.05
C ILE A 152 -12.16 4.09 0.49
N VAL A 153 -11.29 3.11 0.67
CA VAL A 153 -9.94 3.31 1.19
C VAL A 153 -8.94 2.41 0.47
N GLY A 154 -7.76 2.94 0.15
CA GLY A 154 -6.61 2.12 -0.26
C GLY A 154 -5.94 1.48 0.96
N ASP A 155 -5.48 0.24 0.88
CA ASP A 155 -4.68 -0.35 1.95
C ASP A 155 -3.25 0.20 1.97
N HIS A 156 -2.71 0.49 0.80
CA HIS A 156 -1.49 1.26 0.56
C HIS A 156 -1.53 1.94 -0.83
N GLY A 157 -0.52 2.75 -1.11
CA GLY A 157 -0.30 3.36 -2.42
C GLY A 157 0.73 2.61 -3.27
N GLU A 158 1.23 3.23 -4.32
CA GLU A 158 2.23 2.65 -5.24
C GLU A 158 3.14 3.75 -5.78
N SER A 159 4.45 3.59 -5.59
CA SER A 159 5.42 4.45 -6.26
C SER A 159 5.49 4.07 -7.74
N LEU A 160 5.30 5.06 -8.62
CA LEU A 160 5.40 4.86 -10.06
C LEU A 160 6.85 5.09 -10.52
N THR A 161 7.48 6.14 -10.01
CA THR A 161 8.92 6.46 -10.19
C THR A 161 9.57 7.18 -9.02
N GLU A 162 8.74 7.69 -8.10
CA GLU A 162 9.11 8.57 -7.01
C GLU A 162 10.24 7.91 -6.18
N HIS A 163 11.18 8.73 -5.73
CA HIS A 163 12.34 8.29 -4.93
C HIS A 163 13.18 7.16 -5.57
N ASN A 164 13.13 6.99 -6.90
CA ASN A 164 13.75 5.90 -7.66
C ASN A 164 13.15 4.51 -7.36
N GLU A 165 11.92 4.46 -6.84
CA GLU A 165 11.13 3.24 -6.70
C GLU A 165 10.18 3.13 -7.91
N PHE A 166 10.47 2.16 -8.79
CA PHE A 166 9.78 2.00 -10.07
C PHE A 166 8.69 0.94 -9.96
N LEU A 167 7.42 1.36 -9.94
CA LEU A 167 6.25 0.48 -9.89
C LEU A 167 6.37 -0.52 -8.73
N SER A 168 6.60 0.02 -7.53
CA SER A 168 6.81 -0.74 -6.31
C SER A 168 6.37 0.03 -5.06
N HIS A 169 5.96 -0.72 -4.04
CA HIS A 169 5.58 -0.24 -2.71
C HIS A 169 6.34 -0.98 -1.60
N GLN A 170 7.45 -1.65 -1.96
CA GLN A 170 8.11 -2.63 -1.10
C GLN A 170 9.22 -2.05 -0.24
N HIS A 171 9.75 -0.85 -0.52
CA HIS A 171 11.04 -0.45 0.04
C HIS A 171 11.01 0.83 0.86
N HIS A 172 10.06 1.71 0.57
CA HIS A 172 10.03 3.05 1.11
C HIS A 172 8.69 3.41 1.75
N LEU A 173 8.76 4.35 2.69
CA LEU A 173 7.65 4.84 3.49
C LEU A 173 7.31 6.28 3.14
N PHE A 174 7.48 6.63 1.86
CA PHE A 174 7.09 7.92 1.30
C PHE A 174 5.59 7.94 1.00
N ASP A 175 5.01 9.13 0.91
CA ASP A 175 3.58 9.36 0.77
C ASP A 175 2.96 8.72 -0.48
N PRO A 176 3.66 8.54 -1.62
CA PRO A 176 3.15 7.72 -2.72
C PRO A 176 2.72 6.30 -2.30
N ASN A 177 3.30 5.74 -1.23
CA ASN A 177 2.94 4.42 -0.69
C ASN A 177 2.01 4.50 0.54
N LEU A 178 1.94 5.64 1.24
CA LEU A 178 1.29 5.73 2.55
C LEU A 178 0.06 6.64 2.58
N GLU A 179 0.04 7.68 1.75
CA GLU A 179 -1.10 8.58 1.60
C GLU A 179 -2.07 7.98 0.59
N VAL A 180 -3.12 7.36 1.12
CA VAL A 180 -4.12 6.63 0.33
C VAL A 180 -5.43 7.41 0.22
N PRO A 181 -6.19 7.24 -0.88
CA PRO A 181 -7.54 7.77 -0.97
C PRO A 181 -8.38 7.31 0.24
N ALA A 182 -9.14 8.23 0.83
CA ALA A 182 -10.09 7.94 1.90
C ALA A 182 -11.39 8.74 1.66
N LEU A 183 -12.34 8.12 0.95
CA LEU A 183 -13.64 8.71 0.65
C LEU A 183 -14.69 8.14 1.59
N LEU A 184 -15.45 9.00 2.27
CA LEU A 184 -16.42 8.62 3.28
C LEU A 184 -17.80 9.21 2.97
N SER A 185 -18.86 8.48 3.32
CA SER A 185 -20.25 8.96 3.25
C SER A 185 -21.07 8.53 4.46
N GLY A 186 -22.16 9.25 4.72
CA GLY A 186 -23.10 8.91 5.78
C GLY A 186 -22.78 9.47 7.17
N GLN A 187 -22.07 10.61 7.22
CA GLN A 187 -21.67 11.32 8.45
C GLN A 187 -20.86 10.44 9.40
N LEU A 188 -19.79 9.85 8.88
CA LEU A 188 -18.83 9.13 9.72
C LEU A 188 -18.03 10.13 10.57
N PRO A 189 -17.81 9.85 11.86
CA PRO A 189 -16.95 10.67 12.70
C PRO A 189 -15.51 10.53 12.21
N CYS A 190 -14.91 11.61 11.70
CA CYS A 190 -13.51 11.64 11.28
C CYS A 190 -12.76 12.77 11.99
N PRO A 191 -11.48 12.57 12.34
CA PRO A 191 -10.64 13.65 12.83
C PRO A 191 -10.40 14.68 11.72
N ASP A 192 -10.19 15.95 12.12
CA ASP A 192 -9.94 17.05 11.17
C ASP A 192 -8.51 17.02 10.59
N GLU A 193 -7.55 16.47 11.32
CA GLU A 193 -6.13 16.50 10.93
C GLU A 193 -5.70 15.24 10.15
N GLN A 194 -5.79 14.07 10.77
CA GLN A 194 -5.24 12.83 10.19
C GLN A 194 -6.12 11.61 10.46
N LEU A 195 -6.53 10.94 9.38
CA LEU A 195 -7.32 9.71 9.40
C LEU A 195 -6.48 8.52 8.95
N SER A 196 -6.47 7.45 9.73
CA SER A 196 -5.85 6.17 9.35
C SER A 196 -6.90 5.14 8.92
N THR A 197 -6.49 4.10 8.19
CA THR A 197 -7.36 2.95 7.85
C THR A 197 -7.96 2.30 9.10
N LEU A 198 -7.20 2.23 10.20
CA LEU A 198 -7.72 1.77 11.49
C LEU A 198 -8.76 2.75 12.08
N GLY A 199 -8.52 4.05 11.93
CA GLY A 199 -9.46 5.10 12.32
C GLY A 199 -10.80 4.97 11.61
N ILE A 200 -10.81 4.62 10.31
CA ILE A 200 -12.04 4.38 9.53
C ILE A 200 -12.85 3.21 10.11
N VAL A 201 -12.18 2.11 10.47
CA VAL A 201 -12.84 0.97 11.12
C VAL A 201 -13.55 1.43 12.41
N ASN A 202 -12.89 2.27 13.20
CA ASN A 202 -13.46 2.79 14.44
C ASN A 202 -14.64 3.74 14.18
N SER A 203 -14.54 4.59 13.17
CA SER A 203 -15.64 5.47 12.72
C SER A 203 -16.87 4.67 12.29
N LEU A 204 -16.67 3.57 11.56
CA LEU A 204 -17.75 2.68 11.12
C LEU A 204 -18.41 1.96 12.30
N LEU A 205 -17.62 1.42 13.23
CA LEU A 205 -18.13 0.71 14.41
C LEU A 205 -18.90 1.65 15.35
N GLN A 206 -18.39 2.87 15.57
CA GLN A 206 -19.10 3.90 16.31
C GLN A 206 -20.43 4.26 15.63
N ARG A 207 -20.43 4.41 14.30
CA ARG A 207 -21.64 4.71 13.52
C ARG A 207 -22.68 3.58 13.56
N ALA A 208 -22.23 2.34 13.71
CA ALA A 208 -23.07 1.16 13.85
C ALA A 208 -23.56 0.91 15.30
N ASP A 209 -23.20 1.77 16.26
CA ASP A 209 -23.47 1.60 17.69
C ASP A 209 -22.97 0.23 18.23
N VAL A 210 -21.87 -0.26 17.63
CA VAL A 210 -21.21 -1.47 18.12
C VAL A 210 -20.28 -1.03 19.24
N GLY A 211 -20.64 -1.38 20.48
CA GLY A 211 -19.77 -1.18 21.63
C GLY A 211 -18.52 -2.03 21.48
N VAL A 212 -17.36 -1.39 21.32
CA VAL A 212 -16.11 -2.11 21.12
C VAL A 212 -15.24 -1.99 22.36
N SER A 213 -15.36 -3.00 23.23
CA SER A 213 -14.47 -3.21 24.37
C SER A 213 -13.07 -3.69 23.95
N ASP A 214 -12.92 -4.14 22.69
CA ASP A 214 -11.75 -4.92 22.24
C ASP A 214 -11.10 -4.42 20.94
N ILE A 215 -11.40 -3.22 20.42
CA ILE A 215 -10.52 -2.66 19.38
C ILE A 215 -9.17 -2.38 20.04
N PRO A 216 -8.06 -2.89 19.47
CA PRO A 216 -6.74 -2.47 19.88
C PRO A 216 -6.59 -0.97 19.59
N VAL A 217 -6.77 -0.13 20.60
CA VAL A 217 -6.29 1.25 20.54
C VAL A 217 -4.77 1.15 20.60
N LEU A 218 -4.10 1.48 19.49
CA LEU A 218 -2.64 1.52 19.45
C LEU A 218 -2.18 2.54 20.50
N PRO A 219 -1.37 2.16 21.51
CA PRO A 219 -1.07 3.10 22.58
C PRO A 219 -0.21 4.26 22.05
N GLY A 220 -0.63 5.49 22.36
CA GLY A 220 -0.20 6.73 21.71
C GLY A 220 -1.30 7.39 20.88
N HIS A 221 -2.43 6.70 20.67
CA HIS A 221 -3.50 7.16 19.80
C HIS A 221 -4.85 7.16 20.52
N ASP A 222 -5.72 8.07 20.11
CA ASP A 222 -7.12 8.18 20.51
C ASP A 222 -8.05 7.19 19.77
N GLY A 223 -7.46 6.37 18.89
CA GLY A 223 -8.18 5.42 18.03
C GLY A 223 -8.40 5.92 16.60
N HIS A 224 -8.00 7.14 16.22
CA HIS A 224 -8.27 7.67 14.88
C HIS A 224 -7.02 7.93 14.03
N SER A 225 -5.95 8.39 14.65
CA SER A 225 -4.62 8.45 14.01
C SER A 225 -3.84 7.20 14.40
N ALA A 226 -3.04 6.65 13.50
CA ALA A 226 -2.16 5.52 13.78
C ALA A 226 -0.85 5.76 13.02
N PRO A 227 0.29 5.31 13.54
CA PRO A 227 1.52 5.40 12.80
C PRO A 227 1.44 4.41 11.65
N VAL A 228 1.99 4.80 10.51
CA VAL A 228 2.01 3.90 9.37
C VAL A 228 3.16 2.95 9.58
N LEU A 229 2.81 1.74 10.03
CA LEU A 229 3.75 0.65 10.15
C LEU A 229 4.00 0.04 8.77
N GLY A 230 4.88 0.65 7.99
CA GLY A 230 5.43 -0.05 6.83
C GLY A 230 6.65 -0.88 7.22
N ALA A 231 6.41 -2.11 7.67
CA ALA A 231 7.48 -3.04 7.96
C ALA A 231 8.02 -3.67 6.68
N VAL A 232 8.93 -2.97 6.01
CA VAL A 232 9.71 -3.57 4.92
C VAL A 232 10.77 -4.50 5.52
N LEU A 233 10.75 -5.77 5.14
CA LEU A 233 11.85 -6.71 5.38
C LEU A 233 13.02 -6.39 4.44
N GLY A 234 13.71 -5.29 4.70
CA GLY A 234 14.96 -4.96 4.01
C GLY A 234 16.09 -5.81 4.57
N LEU A 235 16.88 -6.43 3.67
CA LEU A 235 18.22 -6.89 4.04
C LEU A 235 19.08 -5.64 4.18
N GLU A 236 19.55 -5.36 5.40
CA GLU A 236 20.54 -4.31 5.61
C GLU A 236 21.81 -4.64 4.79
N HIS A 237 22.27 -3.67 4.00
CA HIS A 237 23.43 -3.80 3.11
C HIS A 237 24.61 -4.50 3.82
N GLY A 238 25.04 -5.64 3.26
CA GLY A 238 26.28 -6.34 3.65
C GLY A 238 26.22 -7.21 4.91
N LYS A 239 25.13 -7.22 5.69
CA LYS A 239 25.07 -8.01 6.95
C LYS A 239 23.87 -8.95 7.08
N GLY A 240 22.88 -8.88 6.17
CA GLY A 240 21.75 -9.81 6.17
C GLY A 240 20.81 -9.65 7.38
N ARG A 241 20.82 -8.48 8.03
CA ARG A 241 19.99 -8.20 9.20
C ARG A 241 18.66 -7.61 8.74
N ARG A 242 17.56 -8.13 9.27
CA ARG A 242 16.20 -7.60 9.06
C ARG A 242 16.02 -6.38 9.94
N VAL A 243 15.66 -5.25 9.36
CA VAL A 243 15.38 -4.00 10.07
C VAL A 243 13.98 -3.55 9.67
N ALA A 244 13.11 -3.29 10.65
CA ALA A 244 11.81 -2.71 10.36
C ALA A 244 12.00 -1.21 10.10
N LYS A 245 11.23 -0.65 9.17
CA LYS A 245 11.09 0.81 9.03
C LYS A 245 9.74 1.22 9.61
N VAL A 246 9.65 2.45 10.07
CA VAL A 246 8.42 3.03 10.61
C VAL A 246 8.32 4.49 10.15
N ALA A 247 7.13 4.92 9.75
CA ALA A 247 6.81 6.31 9.49
C ALA A 247 5.86 6.85 10.56
N LEU A 248 6.18 8.03 11.07
CA LEU A 248 5.40 8.76 12.06
C LEU A 248 5.04 10.13 11.49
N TYR A 249 3.83 10.58 11.77
CA TYR A 249 3.31 11.87 11.35
C TYR A 249 2.91 12.70 12.57
N GLN A 250 3.11 14.01 12.49
CA GLN A 250 2.59 14.99 13.44
C GLN A 250 2.25 16.28 12.69
N GLY A 251 0.98 16.44 12.33
CA GLY A 251 0.57 17.46 11.35
C GLY A 251 1.36 17.27 10.05
N ASP A 252 1.94 18.34 9.54
CA ASP A 252 2.73 18.34 8.31
C ASP A 252 4.17 17.81 8.51
N TRP A 253 4.54 17.37 9.71
CA TRP A 253 5.87 16.82 9.99
C TRP A 253 5.88 15.32 9.91
N LYS A 254 6.87 14.77 9.22
CA LYS A 254 7.05 13.33 9.07
C LYS A 254 8.43 12.90 9.53
N LEU A 255 8.48 11.75 10.21
CA LEU A 255 9.70 11.06 10.60
C LEU A 255 9.67 9.64 10.03
N ILE A 256 10.67 9.28 9.25
CA ILE A 256 10.96 7.91 8.85
C ILE A 256 12.17 7.44 9.64
N PHE A 257 12.08 6.29 10.29
CA PHE A 257 13.21 5.74 11.03
C PHE A 257 13.31 4.22 10.90
N SER A 258 14.52 3.71 11.08
CA SER A 258 14.72 2.28 11.26
C SER A 258 14.49 1.88 12.71
N ALA A 259 13.68 0.85 12.92
CA ALA A 259 13.49 0.19 14.20
C ALA A 259 14.24 -1.15 14.20
N GLY A 260 15.45 -1.16 14.77
CA GLY A 260 16.25 -2.39 14.87
C GLY A 260 17.13 -2.45 16.11
N ASP A 261 18.23 -1.70 16.12
CA ASP A 261 19.16 -1.58 17.24
C ASP A 261 19.29 -0.08 17.54
N PRO A 262 18.92 0.39 18.76
CA PRO A 262 18.99 1.80 19.10
C PRO A 262 20.31 2.49 18.75
N ALA A 263 21.43 1.77 18.80
CA ALA A 263 22.74 2.32 18.48
C ALA A 263 22.98 2.52 16.98
N GLN A 264 22.11 1.98 16.14
CA GLN A 264 22.17 1.99 14.67
C GLN A 264 20.89 2.54 14.04
N ASP A 265 19.90 2.93 14.85
CA ASP A 265 18.66 3.50 14.35
C ASP A 265 18.97 4.84 13.66
N TRP A 266 18.56 4.99 12.40
CA TRP A 266 18.67 6.24 11.64
C TRP A 266 17.30 6.92 11.56
N PHE A 267 17.33 8.24 11.36
CA PHE A 267 16.15 9.09 11.29
C PHE A 267 16.25 10.00 10.06
N GLU A 268 15.14 10.13 9.34
CA GLU A 268 14.92 11.07 8.24
C GLU A 268 13.67 11.89 8.54
N TYR A 269 13.77 13.21 8.40
CA TYR A 269 12.68 14.14 8.72
C TYR A 269 12.23 14.90 7.48
N TYR A 270 10.94 15.16 7.37
CA TYR A 270 10.35 15.89 6.25
C TYR A 270 9.32 16.91 6.75
N ASP A 271 9.27 18.06 6.08
CA ASP A 271 8.24 19.11 6.24
C ASP A 271 7.31 19.05 5.02
N LEU A 272 6.18 18.35 5.15
CA LEU A 272 5.26 18.11 4.04
C LEU A 272 4.53 19.37 3.58
N ALA A 273 4.47 20.42 4.42
CA ALA A 273 3.85 21.68 4.03
C ALA A 273 4.69 22.45 3.00
N HIS A 274 6.02 22.31 3.06
CA HIS A 274 6.96 23.01 2.18
C HIS A 274 7.69 22.08 1.21
N ASP A 275 7.73 20.77 1.47
CA ASP A 275 8.33 19.71 0.66
C ASP A 275 7.37 18.50 0.57
N PRO A 276 6.20 18.64 -0.10
CA PRO A 276 5.18 17.59 -0.19
C PRO A 276 5.62 16.37 -1.01
N LEU A 277 6.73 16.45 -1.73
CA LEU A 277 7.33 15.33 -2.47
C LEU A 277 8.46 14.64 -1.70
N GLU A 278 8.71 15.07 -0.46
CA GLU A 278 9.74 14.49 0.42
C GLU A 278 11.12 14.42 -0.25
N ALA A 279 11.44 15.40 -1.11
CA ALA A 279 12.64 15.38 -1.93
C ALA A 279 13.89 15.78 -1.12
N HIS A 280 13.71 16.47 0.00
CA HIS A 280 14.80 17.10 0.75
C HIS A 280 14.69 16.77 2.25
N PRO A 281 15.35 15.70 2.73
CA PRO A 281 15.35 15.37 4.15
C PRO A 281 16.02 16.49 4.97
N LEU A 282 15.41 16.79 6.11
CA LEU A 282 15.85 17.80 7.06
C LEU A 282 16.76 17.23 8.15
N SER A 283 17.54 18.10 8.80
CA SER A 283 18.26 17.74 10.02
C SER A 283 17.37 17.96 11.23
N ALA A 284 17.66 17.28 12.35
CA ALA A 284 16.88 17.44 13.59
C ALA A 284 16.87 18.89 14.12
N GLU A 285 17.88 19.69 13.80
CA GLU A 285 17.99 21.11 14.17
C GLU A 285 16.96 22.00 13.43
N ASP A 286 16.45 21.53 12.29
CA ASP A 286 15.46 22.24 11.48
C ASP A 286 14.01 21.99 11.96
N ILE A 287 13.81 21.01 12.85
CA ILE A 287 12.49 20.60 13.34
C ILE A 287 12.12 21.38 14.62
N PRO A 288 10.88 21.89 14.75
CA PRO A 288 10.41 22.51 15.98
C PRO A 288 10.66 21.62 17.21
N PRO A 289 11.24 22.14 18.32
CA PRO A 289 11.69 21.29 19.44
C PRO A 289 10.60 20.43 20.08
N ASP A 290 9.36 20.92 20.13
CA ASP A 290 8.19 20.21 20.63
C ASP A 290 7.76 19.07 19.71
N VAL A 291 7.75 19.31 18.39
CA VAL A 291 7.49 18.30 17.37
C VAL A 291 8.57 17.21 17.40
N LEU A 292 9.85 17.60 17.40
CA LEU A 292 10.98 16.68 17.44
C LEU A 292 10.90 15.77 18.69
N SER A 293 10.65 16.36 19.86
CA SER A 293 10.53 15.62 21.12
C SER A 293 9.39 14.62 21.10
N SER A 294 8.24 15.00 20.53
CA SER A 294 7.08 14.12 20.39
C SER A 294 7.34 12.97 19.41
N LEU A 295 7.88 13.25 18.22
CA LEU A 295 8.24 12.24 17.23
C LEU A 295 9.26 11.24 17.79
N HIS A 296 10.26 11.71 18.56
CA HIS A 296 11.25 10.84 19.19
C HIS A 296 10.67 9.96 20.29
N ALA A 297 9.79 10.50 21.13
CA ALA A 297 9.10 9.71 22.16
C ALA A 297 8.23 8.60 21.54
N GLN A 298 7.58 8.91 20.41
CA GLN A 298 6.84 7.91 19.63
C GLN A 298 7.79 6.89 19.00
N ALA A 299 8.89 7.32 18.40
CA ALA A 299 9.88 6.43 17.78
C ALA A 299 10.49 5.46 18.80
N GLU A 300 10.79 5.91 20.01
CA GLU A 300 11.25 5.03 21.11
C GLU A 300 10.18 3.99 21.47
N THR A 301 8.94 4.43 21.65
CA THR A 301 7.80 3.56 21.98
C THR A 301 7.59 2.48 20.91
N TRP A 302 7.61 2.87 19.64
CA TRP A 302 7.43 1.95 18.50
C TRP A 302 8.63 1.04 18.30
N GLY A 303 9.84 1.58 18.41
CA GLY A 303 11.08 0.82 18.36
C GLY A 303 11.09 -0.30 19.41
N ASP A 304 10.73 0.01 20.65
CA ASP A 304 10.66 -0.98 21.73
C ASP A 304 9.61 -2.07 21.49
N ARG A 305 8.44 -1.72 20.95
CA ARG A 305 7.42 -2.71 20.60
C ARG A 305 7.90 -3.64 19.50
N LEU A 306 8.48 -3.10 18.43
CA LEU A 306 8.95 -3.90 17.31
C LEU A 306 10.12 -4.80 17.70
N ARG A 307 11.02 -4.31 18.54
CA ARG A 307 12.11 -5.12 19.11
C ARG A 307 11.57 -6.28 19.96
N LYS A 308 10.54 -6.04 20.79
CA LYS A 308 9.90 -7.10 21.61
C LYS A 308 9.20 -8.15 20.76
N ARG A 309 8.61 -7.75 19.63
CA ARG A 309 7.88 -8.64 18.72
C ARG A 309 8.73 -9.24 17.59
N ARG A 310 10.01 -8.86 17.48
CA ARG A 310 10.89 -9.25 16.36
C ARG A 310 11.00 -10.76 16.18
N ASP A 311 10.94 -11.49 17.29
CA ASP A 311 11.10 -12.95 17.31
C ASP A 311 9.76 -13.68 17.54
N ASP A 312 8.63 -12.95 17.56
CA ASP A 312 7.31 -13.57 17.70
C ASP A 312 7.00 -14.39 16.45
N LYS A 313 6.60 -15.64 16.67
CA LYS A 313 6.05 -16.47 15.60
C LYS A 313 4.67 -15.96 15.25
N ILE A 314 4.44 -15.70 13.97
CA ILE A 314 3.09 -15.50 13.44
C ILE A 314 2.28 -16.76 13.76
N SER A 315 1.12 -16.59 14.39
CA SER A 315 0.26 -17.73 14.73
C SER A 315 -0.30 -18.38 13.47
N ASP A 316 -0.60 -19.68 13.52
CA ASP A 316 -1.24 -20.39 12.39
C ASP A 316 -2.58 -19.76 11.98
N GLU A 317 -3.30 -19.16 12.93
CA GLU A 317 -4.53 -18.41 12.67
C GLU A 317 -4.25 -17.12 11.90
N THR A 318 -3.22 -16.37 12.27
CA THR A 318 -2.81 -15.16 11.57
C THR A 318 -2.27 -15.50 10.17
N LEU A 319 -1.49 -16.57 10.04
CA LEU A 319 -1.02 -17.06 8.75
C LEU A 319 -2.19 -17.39 7.82
N LYS A 320 -3.17 -18.17 8.30
CA LYS A 320 -4.39 -18.46 7.53
C LYS A 320 -5.19 -17.23 7.16
N ALA A 321 -5.26 -16.23 8.05
CA ALA A 321 -5.93 -14.98 7.75
C ALA A 321 -5.17 -14.22 6.66
N LEU A 322 -3.84 -14.13 6.74
CA LEU A 322 -3.00 -13.51 5.72
C LEU A 322 -3.05 -14.26 4.38
N GLU A 323 -3.05 -15.59 4.38
CA GLU A 323 -3.30 -16.43 3.21
C GLU A 323 -4.67 -16.14 2.59
N ALA A 324 -5.72 -16.04 3.42
CA ALA A 324 -7.07 -15.69 2.98
C ALA A 324 -7.19 -14.23 2.49
N LEU A 325 -6.22 -13.38 2.79
CA LEU A 325 -6.13 -12.01 2.27
C LEU A 325 -5.21 -11.91 1.04
N GLY A 326 -4.46 -12.98 0.72
CA GLY A 326 -3.49 -13.00 -0.39
C GLY A 326 -2.10 -12.49 -0.03
N TYR A 327 -1.79 -12.29 1.26
CA TYR A 327 -0.51 -11.75 1.73
C TYR A 327 0.58 -12.82 1.96
N VAL A 328 0.25 -14.12 2.05
CA VAL A 328 1.20 -15.22 2.35
C VAL A 328 0.83 -16.49 1.57
N GLU A 329 1.84 -17.25 1.09
CA GLU A 329 1.73 -18.56 0.41
C GLU A 329 1.92 -19.76 1.35
#